data_AF-A0A6B0SWB6-F1
#
_entry.id   AF-A0A6B0SWB6-F1
#
_cell.length_a   1.000
_cell.length_b   1.000
_cell.length_c   1.000
_cell.angle_alpha   90.00
_cell.angle_beta   90.00
_cell.angle_gamma   90.00
#
_symmetry.space_group_name_H-M   'P 1'
#
loop_
_entity.id
_entity.type
_entity.pdbx_description
1 polymer ?
#
loop_
_entity_poly.entity_id
_entity_poly.type
_entity_poly.pdbx_seq_one_letter_code
_entity_poly.pdbx_strand_id
1 'polypeptide(L)' 'RRPEVGRVGVLVAAAQHLTAVSFQTLPASVASPLVNTQAVVAVVLGAVLLDEPRFGTRLAAAALAVTGVAIISLA' A
#
# COMPACT_ATOMS: atom_id res chain seq x y z
N ARG A 1 -23.47 11.05 -14.01
CA ARG A 1 -22.62 10.32 -13.03
C ARG A 1 -21.54 9.59 -13.83
N ARG A 2 -20.25 9.94 -13.68
CA ARG A 2 -19.17 9.31 -14.47
C ARG A 2 -19.00 7.86 -13.99
N PRO A 3 -19.28 6.83 -14.82
CA PRO A 3 -19.27 5.42 -14.40
C PRO A 3 -17.89 4.98 -13.87
N GLU A 4 -16.82 5.65 -14.30
CA GLU A 4 -15.44 5.43 -13.86
C GLU A 4 -15.24 5.71 -12.36
N VAL A 5 -15.87 6.78 -11.84
CA VAL A 5 -15.81 7.12 -10.41
C VAL A 5 -16.51 6.04 -9.57
N GLY A 6 -17.56 5.42 -10.11
CA GLY A 6 -18.24 4.30 -9.45
C GLY A 6 -17.34 3.07 -9.32
N ARG A 7 -16.58 2.72 -10.37
CA ARG A 7 -15.67 1.58 -10.37
C ARG A 7 -14.51 1.76 -9.38
N VAL A 8 -13.88 2.94 -9.39
CA VAL A 8 -12.81 3.26 -8.44
C VAL A 8 -13.36 3.27 -7.00
N GLY A 9 -14.56 3.81 -6.79
CA GLY A 9 -15.20 3.80 -5.48
C GLY A 9 -15.44 2.39 -4.93
N VAL A 10 -15.92 1.45 -5.75
CA VAL A 10 -16.10 0.05 -5.34
C VAL A 10 -14.76 -0.60 -4.98
N LEU A 11 -13.72 -0.37 -5.78
CA LEU A 11 -12.38 -0.91 -5.50
C LEU A 11 -11.84 -0.38 -4.17
N VAL A 12 -11.95 0.92 -3.93
CA VAL A 12 -11.48 1.57 -2.68
C VAL A 12 -12.27 1.06 -1.47
N ALA A 13 -13.59 0.93 -1.59
CA ALA A 13 -14.42 0.39 -0.52
C ALA A 13 -14.05 -1.05 -0.16
N ALA A 14 -13.80 -1.91 -1.15
CA ALA A 14 -13.34 -3.28 -0.93
C ALA A 14 -11.96 -3.31 -0.24
N ALA A 15 -11.02 -2.47 -0.70
CA ALA A 15 -9.70 -2.36 -0.08
C ALA A 15 -9.79 -1.89 1.39
N GLN A 16 -10.62 -0.89 1.68
CA GLN A 16 -10.85 -0.41 3.04
C GLN A 16 -11.46 -1.49 3.93
N HIS A 17 -12.41 -2.27 3.40
CA HIS A 17 -13.00 -3.38 4.15
C HIS A 17 -11.95 -4.45 4.50
N LEU A 18 -11.09 -4.82 3.55
CA LEU A 18 -10.00 -5.77 3.79
C LEU A 18 -8.99 -5.25 4.82
N THR A 19 -8.64 -3.97 4.76
CA THR A 19 -7.81 -3.34 5.78
C THR A 19 -8.46 -3.42 7.16
N ALA A 20 -9.76 -3.09 7.26
CA ALA A 20 -10.49 -3.17 8.52
C ALA A 20 -10.54 -4.59 9.09
N VAL A 21 -10.82 -5.59 8.25
CA VAL A 21 -10.79 -7.01 8.65
C VAL A 21 -9.39 -7.41 9.13
N SER A 22 -8.34 -6.97 8.44
CA SER A 22 -6.95 -7.29 8.81
C SER A 22 -6.61 -6.81 10.22
N PHE A 23 -7.03 -5.60 10.60
CA PHE A 23 -6.84 -5.08 11.96
C PHE A 23 -7.71 -5.75 13.03
N GLN A 24 -8.78 -6.44 12.63
CA GLN A 24 -9.59 -7.24 13.55
C GLN A 24 -9.02 -8.66 13.77
N THR A 25 -8.37 -9.23 12.75
CA THR A 25 -7.90 -10.63 12.79
C THR A 25 -6.42 -10.77 13.12
N LEU A 26 -5.62 -9.73 12.88
CA LEU A 26 -4.17 -9.73 13.13
C LEU A 26 -3.83 -8.73 14.23
N PRO A 27 -2.76 -8.99 15.02
CA PRO A 27 -2.18 -7.97 15.88
C PRO A 27 -1.82 -6.71 15.10
N ALA A 28 -1.98 -5.54 15.72
CA ALA A 28 -1.65 -4.26 15.08
C ALA A 28 -0.19 -4.20 14.60
N SER A 29 0.72 -4.87 15.32
CA SER A 29 2.13 -5.05 14.93
C SER A 29 2.31 -5.86 13.64
N VAL A 30 1.37 -6.71 13.25
CA VAL A 30 1.45 -7.45 11.98
C VAL A 30 0.68 -6.73 10.88
N ALA A 31 -0.49 -6.19 11.20
CA ALA A 31 -1.34 -5.48 10.23
C ALA A 31 -0.69 -4.18 9.73
N SER A 32 -0.02 -3.43 10.61
CA SER A 32 0.57 -2.12 10.26
C SER A 32 1.71 -2.24 9.23
N PRO A 33 2.72 -3.11 9.37
CA PRO A 33 3.70 -3.37 8.31
C PRO A 33 3.05 -3.79 7.01
N LEU A 34 2.08 -4.72 7.08
CA LEU A 34 1.43 -5.27 5.92
C LEU A 34 0.76 -4.16 5.08
N VAL A 35 0.01 -3.27 5.73
CA VAL A 35 -0.63 -2.13 5.04
C VAL A 35 0.43 -1.15 4.50
N ASN A 36 1.51 -0.89 5.22
CA ASN A 36 2.58 0.00 4.74
C ASN A 36 3.36 -0.57 3.55
N THR A 37 3.39 -1.89 3.35
CA THR A 37 3.95 -2.48 2.11
C THR A 37 3.22 -2.02 0.85
N GLN A 38 1.97 -1.51 0.97
CA GLN A 38 1.24 -0.92 -0.15
C GLN A 38 1.97 0.26 -0.79
N ALA A 39 2.84 0.96 -0.05
CA ALA A 39 3.68 2.02 -0.63
C ALA A 39 4.61 1.48 -1.73
N VAL A 40 5.16 0.27 -1.56
CA VAL A 40 5.97 -0.40 -2.59
C VAL A 40 5.12 -0.76 -3.79
N VAL A 41 3.93 -1.33 -3.56
CA VAL A 41 2.98 -1.65 -4.64
C VAL A 41 2.59 -0.40 -5.42
N ALA A 42 2.31 0.71 -4.75
CA ALA A 42 1.97 1.98 -5.38
C ALA A 42 3.13 2.53 -6.22
N VAL A 43 4.38 2.41 -5.75
CA VAL A 43 5.56 2.83 -6.52
C VAL A 43 5.76 1.96 -7.76
N VAL A 44 5.58 0.63 -7.65
CA VAL A 44 5.69 -0.29 -8.78
C VAL A 44 4.58 -0.03 -9.80
N LEU A 45 3.33 0.10 -9.34
CA LEU A 45 2.21 0.45 -10.22
C LEU A 45 2.41 1.82 -10.87
N GLY A 46 2.89 2.81 -10.14
CA GLY A 46 3.23 4.12 -10.69
C GLY A 46 4.26 4.03 -11.81
N ALA A 47 5.33 3.25 -11.61
CA ALA A 47 6.35 3.05 -12.63
C ALA A 47 5.82 2.31 -13.87
N VAL A 48 4.99 1.28 -13.69
CA VAL A 48 4.42 0.49 -14.80
C VAL A 48 3.35 1.27 -15.57
N LEU A 49 2.50 2.05 -14.89
CA LEU A 49 1.39 2.77 -15.53
C LEU A 49 1.77 4.15 -16.05
N LEU A 50 2.71 4.85 -15.40
CA LEU A 50 3.07 6.24 -15.74
C LEU A 50 4.45 6.40 -16.40
N ASP A 51 5.19 5.30 -16.64
CA ASP A 51 6.53 5.28 -17.27
C ASP A 51 7.52 6.26 -16.62
N GLU A 52 7.58 6.21 -15.29
CA GLU A 52 8.12 7.33 -14.54
C GLU A 52 9.67 7.33 -14.49
N PRO A 53 10.34 8.45 -14.83
CA PRO A 53 11.78 8.54 -14.68
C PRO A 53 12.16 8.53 -13.18
N ARG A 54 13.20 7.75 -12.83
CA ARG A 54 13.71 7.50 -11.45
C ARG A 54 12.99 6.42 -10.64
N PHE A 55 12.43 5.40 -11.31
CA PHE A 55 11.85 4.22 -10.64
C PHE A 55 12.77 3.65 -9.54
N GLY A 56 14.06 3.47 -9.81
CA GLY A 56 15.01 2.90 -8.84
C GLY A 56 15.09 3.68 -7.52
N THR A 57 15.13 5.01 -7.56
CA THR A 57 15.18 5.85 -6.35
C THR A 57 13.88 5.78 -5.56
N ARG A 58 12.73 5.77 -6.25
CA ARG A 58 11.42 5.64 -5.60
C ARG A 58 11.25 4.26 -4.97
N LEU A 59 11.72 3.20 -5.64
CA LEU A 59 11.68 1.84 -5.13
C LEU A 59 12.58 1.69 -3.90
N ALA A 60 13.79 2.26 -3.93
CA ALA A 60 14.68 2.29 -2.77
C ALA A 60 14.06 3.05 -1.58
N ALA A 61 13.42 4.19 -1.83
CA ALA A 61 12.72 4.95 -0.79
C ALA A 61 11.53 4.16 -0.20
N ALA A 62 10.76 3.47 -1.04
CA ALA A 62 9.66 2.62 -0.59
C ALA A 62 10.16 1.42 0.22
N ALA A 63 11.23 0.77 -0.22
CA ALA A 63 11.87 -0.32 0.52
C ALA A 63 12.39 0.16 1.88
N LEU A 64 13.03 1.33 1.93
CA LEU A 64 13.49 1.95 3.17
C LEU A 64 12.33 2.23 4.12
N ALA A 65 11.23 2.81 3.62
CA ALA A 65 10.04 3.08 4.41
C ALA A 65 9.42 1.81 5.00
N VAL A 66 9.23 0.77 4.18
CA VAL A 66 8.70 -0.52 4.63
C VAL A 66 9.60 -1.18 5.66
N THR A 67 10.92 -1.12 5.46
CA THR A 67 11.90 -1.66 6.40
C THR A 67 11.80 -0.96 7.76
N GLY A 68 11.71 0.38 7.76
CA GLY A 68 11.52 1.15 8.98
C GLY A 68 10.24 0.77 9.75
N VAL A 69 9.12 0.63 9.04
CA VAL A 69 7.84 0.20 9.66
C VAL A 69 7.93 -1.23 10.20
N ALA A 70 8.57 -2.14 9.47
CA ALA A 70 8.75 -3.52 9.89
C ALA A 70 9.59 -3.60 11.17
N ILE A 71 10.69 -2.83 11.28
CA ILE A 71 11.52 -2.76 12.48
C ILE A 71 10.70 -2.30 13.70
N ILE A 72 9.95 -1.20 13.55
CA ILE A 72 9.12 -0.67 14.65
C ILE A 72 8.06 -1.69 15.08
N SER A 73 7.59 -2.51 14.15
CA SER A 73 6.51 -3.44 14.42
C SER A 73 6.96 -4.80 14.97
N LEU A 74 8.24 -5.12 14.84
CA LEU A 74 8.86 -6.30 15.45
C LEU A 74 9.41 -5.99 16.86
N ALA A 75 9.46 -4.72 17.25
CA ALA A 75 9.83 -4.23 18.58
C ALA A 75 8.66 -4.34 19.56
#